data_AF-A0A368VKU9-F1
#
_entry.id   AF-A0A368VKU9-F1
#
_cell.length_a   1.000
_cell.length_b   1.000
_cell.length_c   1.000
_cell.angle_alpha   90.00
_cell.angle_beta   90.00
_cell.angle_gamma   90.00
#
_symmetry.space_group_name_H-M   'P 1'
#
loop_
_entity.id
_entity.type
_entity.pdbx_description
1 polymer ?
#
loop_
_entity_poly.entity_id
_entity_poly.type
_entity_poly.pdbx_seq_one_letter_code
_entity_poly.pdbx_strand_id
1 'polypeptide(L)'
;MMIRDEIMKKILLIFLIALFMNLITACNTSKKISEEQTKQIALTRAEEIDKSHSRTYIVHEVSKGSESSKPVWMINLINVDKTSVSSSLWFYIDAKTGKTLMVNGY
;
A
#
# COMPACT_ATOMS: atom_id res chain seq x y z
N MET A 1 -0.85 53.60 -13.53
CA MET A 1 -1.20 52.74 -12.37
C MET A 1 -1.57 51.32 -12.81
N MET A 2 -2.30 51.14 -13.92
CA MET A 2 -2.71 49.84 -14.50
C MET A 2 -1.60 48.78 -14.71
N ILE A 3 -0.40 49.15 -15.16
CA ILE A 3 0.67 48.17 -15.47
C ILE A 3 1.16 47.44 -14.21
N ARG A 4 1.20 48.11 -13.06
CA ARG A 4 1.62 47.50 -11.79
C ARG A 4 0.59 46.49 -11.27
N ASP A 5 -0.70 46.77 -11.44
CA ASP A 5 -1.76 45.86 -10.99
C ASP A 5 -1.80 44.57 -11.82
N GLU A 6 -1.55 44.67 -13.14
CA GLU A 6 -1.41 43.48 -13.99
C GLU A 6 -0.20 42.61 -13.60
N ILE A 7 0.93 43.24 -13.29
CA ILE A 7 2.14 42.52 -12.85
C ILE A 7 1.88 41.82 -11.51
N MET A 8 1.25 42.49 -10.54
CA MET A 8 0.92 41.89 -9.23
C MET A 8 -0.06 40.73 -9.35
N LYS A 9 -1.07 40.81 -10.24
CA LYS A 9 -1.98 39.69 -10.52
C LYS A 9 -1.25 38.48 -11.12
N LYS A 10 -0.31 38.71 -12.04
CA LYS A 10 0.50 37.63 -12.63
C LYS A 10 1.41 36.97 -11.60
N ILE A 11 2.04 37.74 -10.72
CA ILE A 11 2.87 37.21 -9.62
C ILE A 11 2.02 36.36 -8.66
N LEU A 12 0.84 36.85 -8.27
CA LEU A 12 -0.07 36.11 -7.40
C LEU A 12 -0.51 34.79 -8.03
N LEU A 13 -0.82 34.80 -9.33
CA LEU A 13 -1.22 33.60 -10.06
C LEU A 13 -0.09 32.56 -10.10
N ILE A 14 1.15 32.98 -10.35
CA ILE A 14 2.33 32.10 -10.33
C ILE A 14 2.52 31.49 -8.94
N PHE A 15 2.36 32.29 -7.88
CA PHE A 15 2.47 31.82 -6.50
C PHE A 15 1.40 30.77 -6.17
N LEU A 16 0.15 30.99 -6.59
CA LEU A 16 -0.95 30.05 -6.39
C LEU A 16 -0.71 28.72 -7.12
N ILE A 17 -0.22 28.76 -8.36
CA ILE A 17 0.12 27.56 -9.13
C ILE A 17 1.25 26.79 -8.41
N ALA A 18 2.30 27.47 -7.95
CA ALA A 18 3.40 26.82 -7.23
C ALA A 18 2.92 26.18 -5.91
N LEU A 19 2.05 26.86 -5.17
CA LEU A 19 1.45 26.33 -3.94
C LEU A 19 0.63 25.07 -4.22
N PHE A 20 -0.18 25.08 -5.27
CA PHE A 20 -1.02 23.95 -5.66
C PHE A 20 -0.18 22.73 -6.10
N MET A 21 0.88 22.94 -6.88
CA MET A 21 1.79 21.86 -7.28
C MET A 21 2.52 21.25 -6.08
N ASN A 22 2.93 22.06 -5.11
CA ASN A 22 3.52 21.56 -3.86
C ASN A 22 2.52 20.75 -3.04
N LEU A 23 1.25 21.18 -2.98
CA LEU A 23 0.19 20.46 -2.27
C LEU A 23 -0.10 19.09 -2.92
N ILE A 24 -0.17 19.02 -4.25
CA ILE A 24 -0.33 17.75 -4.98
C ILE A 24 0.84 16.81 -4.69
N THR A 25 2.07 17.34 -4.72
CA THR A 25 3.28 16.55 -4.48
C THR A 25 3.32 16.01 -3.04
N ALA A 26 2.93 16.80 -2.04
CA ALA A 26 2.81 16.38 -0.65
C ALA A 26 1.73 15.30 -0.46
N CYS A 27 0.61 15.43 -1.16
CA CYS A 27 -0.47 14.45 -1.14
C CYS A 27 -0.02 13.08 -1.71
N ASN A 28 0.76 13.10 -2.80
CA ASN A 28 1.25 11.90 -3.47
C ASN A 28 2.41 11.20 -2.72
N THR A 29 3.25 11.96 -2.01
CA THR A 29 4.41 11.41 -1.27
C THR A 29 4.04 10.79 0.08
N SER A 30 2.86 11.10 0.61
CA SER A 30 2.37 10.63 1.92
C SER A 30 1.39 9.44 1.84
N LYS A 31 1.02 8.99 0.64
CA LYS A 31 0.01 7.93 0.47
C LYS A 31 0.59 6.56 0.88
N LYS A 32 0.50 6.27 2.18
CA LYS A 32 0.71 4.92 2.73
C LYS A 32 -0.42 4.01 2.23
N ILE A 33 -0.11 2.74 2.03
CA ILE A 33 -1.13 1.77 1.65
C ILE A 33 -2.06 1.52 2.85
N SER A 34 -3.35 1.36 2.59
CA SER A 34 -4.30 1.01 3.64
C SER A 34 -4.19 -0.46 4.02
N GLU A 35 -4.72 -0.82 5.18
CA GLU A 35 -4.83 -2.21 5.63
C GLU A 35 -5.59 -3.06 4.59
N GLU A 36 -6.71 -2.54 4.09
CA GLU A 36 -7.55 -3.25 3.12
C GLU A 36 -6.81 -3.49 1.80
N GLN A 37 -6.11 -2.47 1.28
CA GLN A 37 -5.26 -2.65 0.11
C GLN A 37 -4.20 -3.72 0.33
N THR A 38 -3.62 -3.78 1.53
CA THR A 38 -2.62 -4.78 1.89
C THR A 38 -3.21 -6.19 1.93
N LYS A 39 -4.42 -6.37 2.48
CA LYS A 39 -5.13 -7.66 2.48
C LYS A 39 -5.36 -8.15 1.06
N GLN A 40 -5.83 -7.28 0.16
CA GLN A 40 -6.05 -7.64 -1.24
C GLN A 40 -4.75 -8.03 -1.94
N ILE A 41 -3.65 -7.29 -1.72
CA ILE A 41 -2.33 -7.63 -2.26
C ILE A 41 -1.90 -9.04 -1.80
N ALA A 42 -2.06 -9.34 -0.50
CA ALA A 42 -1.70 -10.65 0.04
C ALA A 42 -2.55 -11.78 -0.57
N LEU A 43 -3.87 -11.61 -0.67
CA LEU A 43 -4.80 -12.60 -1.23
C LEU A 43 -4.48 -12.88 -2.70
N THR A 44 -4.38 -11.83 -3.52
CA THR A 44 -4.01 -11.97 -4.94
C THR A 44 -2.66 -12.70 -5.07
N ARG A 45 -1.69 -12.39 -4.21
CA ARG A 45 -0.38 -13.03 -4.29
C ARG A 45 -0.41 -14.50 -3.84
N ALA A 46 -1.25 -14.87 -2.87
CA ALA A 46 -1.45 -16.25 -2.49
C ALA A 46 -2.12 -17.07 -3.61
N GLU A 47 -3.15 -16.52 -4.27
CA GLU A 47 -3.75 -17.12 -5.47
C GLU A 47 -2.72 -17.34 -6.58
N GLU A 48 -1.79 -16.39 -6.75
CA GLU A 48 -0.72 -16.52 -7.74
C GLU A 48 0.30 -17.60 -7.40
N ILE A 49 0.63 -17.77 -6.13
CA ILE A 49 1.54 -18.81 -5.65
C ILE A 49 0.89 -20.18 -5.81
N ASP A 50 -0.42 -20.28 -5.55
CA ASP A 50 -1.13 -21.55 -5.47
C ASP A 50 -2.07 -21.84 -6.66
N LYS A 51 -1.81 -21.21 -7.81
CA LYS A 51 -2.61 -21.35 -9.05
C LYS A 51 -2.86 -22.81 -9.44
N SER A 52 -1.93 -23.71 -9.13
CA SER A 52 -2.02 -25.13 -9.48
C SER A 52 -2.93 -25.94 -8.57
N HIS A 53 -3.17 -25.49 -7.33
CA HIS A 53 -3.93 -26.27 -6.34
C HIS A 53 -5.30 -25.67 -6.02
N SER A 54 -5.65 -24.54 -6.64
CA SER A 54 -6.94 -23.85 -6.50
C SER A 54 -7.35 -23.66 -5.04
N ARG A 55 -6.38 -23.37 -4.16
CA ARG A 55 -6.64 -23.25 -2.73
C ARG A 55 -7.33 -21.94 -2.37
N THR A 56 -8.34 -22.01 -1.52
CA THR A 56 -9.00 -20.83 -0.97
C THR A 56 -8.27 -20.33 0.27
N TYR A 57 -7.74 -19.11 0.21
CA TYR A 57 -7.11 -18.44 1.34
C TYR A 57 -8.03 -17.38 1.97
N ILE A 58 -8.04 -17.29 3.29
CA ILE A 58 -8.68 -16.19 4.03
C ILE A 58 -7.67 -15.47 4.90
N VAL A 59 -7.91 -14.19 5.15
CA VAL A 59 -7.13 -13.41 6.11
C VAL A 59 -7.41 -13.91 7.52
N HIS A 60 -6.39 -14.43 8.19
CA HIS A 60 -6.47 -14.87 9.58
C HIS A 60 -6.00 -13.79 10.54
N GLU A 61 -4.86 -13.17 10.25
CA GLU A 61 -4.24 -12.17 11.12
C GLU A 61 -3.66 -11.02 10.29
N VAL A 62 -3.74 -9.82 10.86
CA VAL A 62 -3.13 -8.62 10.32
C VAL A 62 -2.45 -7.87 11.46
N SER A 63 -1.16 -7.59 11.28
CA SER A 63 -0.39 -6.79 12.23
C SER A 63 0.54 -5.81 11.51
N LYS A 64 1.01 -4.80 12.26
CA LYS A 64 2.02 -3.85 11.79
C LYS A 64 3.33 -4.20 12.46
N GLY A 65 4.41 -4.19 11.69
CA GLY A 65 5.73 -4.54 12.17
C GLY A 65 6.83 -3.73 11.50
N SER A 66 8.05 -4.19 11.72
CA SER A 66 9.25 -3.68 11.06
C SER A 66 10.06 -4.87 10.57
N GLU A 67 10.43 -4.85 9.29
CA GLU A 67 11.29 -5.86 8.67
C GLU A 67 12.51 -5.13 8.09
N SER A 68 13.72 -5.49 8.54
CA SER A 68 14.95 -4.80 8.13
C SER A 68 14.87 -3.25 8.24
N SER A 69 14.31 -2.76 9.35
CA SER A 69 14.08 -1.33 9.64
C SER A 69 13.07 -0.62 8.72
N LYS A 70 12.34 -1.35 7.88
CA LYS A 70 11.24 -0.80 7.07
C LYS A 70 9.90 -1.10 7.73
N PRO A 71 8.97 -0.12 7.82
CA PRO A 71 7.63 -0.37 8.32
C PRO A 71 6.90 -1.30 7.35
N VAL A 72 6.35 -2.39 7.87
CA VAL A 72 5.62 -3.40 7.09
C VAL A 72 4.26 -3.70 7.69
N TRP A 73 3.36 -4.14 6.83
CA TRP A 73 2.21 -4.92 7.23
C TRP A 73 2.56 -6.41 7.16
N MET A 74 2.16 -7.15 8.19
CA MET A 74 2.31 -8.59 8.29
C MET A 74 0.92 -9.21 8.17
N ILE A 75 0.68 -10.00 7.12
CA ILE A 75 -0.62 -10.62 6.84
C ILE A 75 -0.45 -12.14 6.88
N ASN A 76 -1.19 -12.80 7.77
CA ASN A 76 -1.31 -14.25 7.79
C ASN A 76 -2.55 -14.68 7.01
N LEU A 77 -2.36 -15.50 6.00
CA LEU A 77 -3.42 -16.15 5.26
C LEU A 77 -3.47 -17.63 5.61
N ILE A 78 -4.66 -18.15 5.88
CA ILE A 78 -4.88 -19.58 6.10
C ILE A 78 -5.69 -20.17 4.97
N ASN A 79 -5.31 -21.38 4.54
CA ASN A 79 -6.11 -22.15 3.60
C ASN A 79 -7.30 -22.81 4.33
N VAL A 80 -8.49 -22.69 3.77
CA VAL A 80 -9.75 -23.21 4.33
C VAL A 80 -10.30 -24.45 3.61
N ASP A 81 -9.62 -24.96 2.58
CA ASP A 81 -10.20 -25.98 1.69
C ASP A 81 -10.38 -27.38 2.27
N LYS A 82 -9.99 -27.63 3.53
CA LYS A 82 -10.34 -28.85 4.26
C LYS A 82 -10.59 -28.52 5.72
N THR A 83 -11.33 -29.37 6.42
CA THR A 83 -11.76 -29.32 7.84
C THR A 83 -10.65 -29.14 8.90
N SER A 84 -9.42 -28.82 8.49
CA SER A 84 -8.27 -28.45 9.31
C SER A 84 -7.46 -27.36 8.59
N VAL A 85 -6.96 -26.36 9.31
CA VAL A 85 -5.98 -25.38 8.80
C VAL A 85 -4.77 -26.16 8.27
N SER A 86 -4.66 -26.28 6.94
CA SER A 86 -3.72 -27.21 6.28
C SER A 86 -2.45 -26.54 5.76
N SER A 87 -2.47 -25.21 5.67
CA SER A 87 -1.30 -24.40 5.29
C SER A 87 -1.52 -22.93 5.66
N SER A 88 -0.46 -22.25 6.09
CA SER A 88 -0.46 -20.82 6.41
C SER A 88 0.60 -20.10 5.57
N LEU A 89 0.26 -18.91 5.05
CA LEU A 89 1.18 -18.03 4.34
C LEU A 89 1.27 -16.68 5.06
N TRP A 90 2.48 -16.34 5.48
CA TRP A 90 2.81 -15.04 6.07
C TRP A 90 3.42 -14.11 5.02
N PHE A 91 2.76 -13.00 4.76
CA PHE A 91 3.20 -11.94 3.85
C PHE A 91 3.72 -10.74 4.64
N TYR A 92 4.89 -10.25 4.22
CA TYR A 92 5.48 -9.01 4.73
C TYR A 92 5.44 -7.98 3.59
N ILE A 93 4.60 -6.96 3.74
CA ILE A 93 4.31 -5.98 2.69
C ILE A 93 4.75 -4.60 3.16
N ASP A 94 5.58 -3.93 2.37
CA ASP A 94 6.08 -2.58 2.66
C ASP A 94 4.91 -1.59 2.81
N ALA A 95 4.80 -0.95 3.99
CA ALA A 95 3.64 -0.12 4.35
C ALA A 95 3.53 1.20 3.55
N LYS A 96 4.58 1.57 2.80
CA LYS A 96 4.59 2.75 1.94
C LYS A 96 4.26 2.40 0.49
N THR A 97 4.81 1.30 -0.01
CA THR A 97 4.82 0.97 -1.44
C THR A 97 3.86 -0.15 -1.83
N GLY A 98 3.39 -0.97 -0.89
CA GLY A 98 2.58 -2.16 -1.21
C GLY A 98 3.39 -3.30 -1.81
N LYS A 99 4.73 -3.18 -1.87
CA LYS A 99 5.59 -4.24 -2.38
C LYS A 99 5.67 -5.37 -1.37
N THR A 100 5.37 -6.59 -1.79
CA THR A 100 5.68 -7.81 -1.02
C THR A 100 7.19 -7.96 -0.90
N LEU A 101 7.69 -7.93 0.32
CA LEU A 101 9.11 -8.07 0.65
C LEU A 101 9.48 -9.54 0.87
N MET A 102 8.61 -10.29 1.55
CA MET A 102 8.84 -11.69 1.92
C MET A 102 7.50 -12.44 2.00
N VAL A 103 7.54 -13.73 1.67
CA VAL A 103 6.43 -14.68 1.85
C VAL A 103 6.98 -15.94 2.49
N ASN A 104 6.45 -16.33 3.64
CA ASN A 104 6.82 -17.56 4.35
C ASN A 104 5.62 -18.49 4.40
N GLY A 105 5.82 -19.77 4.05
CA GLY A 105 4.77 -20.79 4.11
C GLY A 105 5.07 -21.86 5.16
N TYR A 106 4.01 -22.32 5.84
CA TYR A 106 4.03 -23.45 6.75
C TYR A 106 2.95 -24.46 6.36
#